data_AF-A0A963JPS4-F1
#
_entry.id   AF-A0A963JPS4-F1
#
_cell.length_a   1.000
_cell.length_b   1.000
_cell.length_c   1.000
_cell.angle_alpha   90.00
_cell.angle_beta   90.00
_cell.angle_gamma   90.00
#
_symmetry.space_group_name_H-M   'P 1'
#
loop_
_entity.id
_entity.type
_entity.pdbx_description
1 polymer ?
#
loop_
_entity_poly.entity_id
_entity_poly.type
_entity_poly.pdbx_seq_one_letter_code
_entity_poly.pdbx_strand_id
1 'polypeptide(L)'
;ASLDGMTLEGDLVLEIKCPLRGTRSDLWQDVQSGQVPTHYGIQVQHQLMVSGAALAHLWVFDGHQGILHAIEPDTTAMERIQAGWDGFQQFLTGDTPPPLTEADTIVRHDPTWAAAAAAYTQAKQEADALAERLEAARQNLIALAQHPREHGAGVSVTRYWKQGNVDYKKVPQLQGLDLSPYRGKARQEVRVTAT
;
A
#
# COMPACT_ATOMS: atom_id res chain seq x y z
N ALA A 1 -16.21 -5.17 -21.79
CA ALA A 1 -15.04 -5.75 -21.10
C ALA A 1 -13.91 -5.96 -22.11
N SER A 2 -12.65 -5.94 -21.69
CA SER A 2 -11.51 -6.39 -22.49
C SER A 2 -11.14 -7.79 -22.03
N LEU A 3 -11.04 -8.74 -22.97
CA LEU A 3 -10.70 -10.14 -22.70
C LEU A 3 -9.27 -10.40 -23.17
N ASP A 4 -8.54 -11.29 -22.49
CA ASP A 4 -7.26 -11.77 -22.98
C ASP A 4 -7.43 -12.80 -24.10
N GLY A 5 -8.56 -13.52 -24.10
CA GLY A 5 -8.94 -14.43 -25.18
C GLY A 5 -10.40 -14.87 -25.09
N MET A 6 -10.88 -15.43 -26.20
CA MET A 6 -12.21 -16.04 -26.32
C MET A 6 -12.13 -17.16 -27.37
N THR A 7 -12.86 -18.25 -27.16
CA THR A 7 -13.01 -19.31 -28.17
C THR A 7 -13.74 -18.79 -29.41
N LEU A 8 -13.59 -19.48 -30.55
CA LEU A 8 -14.26 -19.08 -31.79
C LEU A 8 -15.78 -19.23 -31.68
N GLU A 9 -16.22 -20.22 -30.92
CA GLU A 9 -17.61 -20.51 -30.57
C GLU A 9 -18.18 -19.46 -29.60
N GLY A 10 -17.33 -18.73 -28.90
CA GLY A 10 -17.70 -17.68 -27.97
C GLY A 10 -18.29 -18.17 -26.65
N ASP A 11 -18.14 -19.45 -26.34
CA ASP A 11 -18.66 -20.09 -25.13
C ASP A 11 -17.69 -20.05 -23.94
N LEU A 12 -16.41 -19.73 -24.19
CA LEU A 12 -15.36 -19.68 -23.19
C LEU A 12 -14.50 -18.42 -23.35
N VAL A 13 -14.31 -17.68 -22.26
CA VAL A 13 -13.39 -16.54 -22.18
C VAL A 13 -12.16 -16.83 -21.32
N LEU A 14 -11.06 -16.15 -21.61
CA LEU A 14 -9.79 -16.28 -20.90
C LEU A 14 -9.38 -14.95 -20.25
N GLU A 15 -8.97 -15.02 -19.00
CA GLU A 15 -8.34 -13.94 -18.23
C GLU A 15 -7.01 -14.44 -17.65
N ILE A 16 -5.92 -13.75 -17.91
CA ILE A 16 -4.56 -14.13 -17.50
C ILE A 16 -4.03 -13.12 -16.47
N LYS A 17 -3.48 -13.62 -15.37
CA LYS A 17 -2.78 -12.80 -14.37
C LYS A 17 -1.35 -13.26 -14.19
N CYS A 18 -0.40 -12.34 -14.38
CA CYS A 18 1.03 -12.59 -14.21
C CYS A 18 1.59 -11.80 -13.01
N PRO A 19 1.46 -12.29 -11.77
CA PRO A 19 1.89 -11.53 -10.59
C PRO A 19 3.41 -11.38 -10.50
N LEU A 20 3.88 -10.16 -10.21
CA LEU A 20 5.32 -9.81 -10.15
C LEU A 20 6.15 -10.66 -9.17
N ARG A 21 5.54 -11.17 -8.09
CA ARG A 21 6.22 -12.03 -7.10
C ARG A 21 6.09 -13.52 -7.40
N GLY A 22 5.51 -13.88 -8.55
CA GLY A 22 5.24 -15.25 -8.95
C GLY A 22 4.51 -16.01 -7.85
N THR A 23 5.05 -17.17 -7.48
CA THR A 23 4.52 -18.04 -6.42
C THR A 23 4.43 -17.40 -5.04
N ARG A 24 5.17 -16.31 -4.77
CA ARG A 24 5.15 -15.59 -3.48
C ARG A 24 4.16 -14.43 -3.43
N SER A 25 3.35 -14.25 -4.48
CA SER A 25 2.30 -13.24 -4.48
C SER A 25 1.08 -13.73 -3.71
N ASP A 26 0.35 -12.80 -3.10
CA ASP A 26 -0.90 -13.11 -2.38
C ASP A 26 -1.90 -13.77 -3.34
N LEU A 27 -2.02 -13.23 -4.57
CA LEU A 27 -2.85 -13.83 -5.63
C LEU A 27 -2.52 -15.31 -5.88
N TRP A 28 -1.23 -15.65 -6.00
CA TRP A 28 -0.84 -17.04 -6.23
C TRP A 28 -1.22 -17.93 -5.06
N GLN A 29 -0.96 -17.48 -3.83
CA GLN A 29 -1.29 -18.23 -2.61
C GLN A 29 -2.79 -18.43 -2.46
N ASP A 30 -3.58 -17.39 -2.70
CA ASP A 30 -5.04 -17.44 -2.65
C ASP A 30 -5.58 -18.46 -3.67
N VAL A 31 -5.17 -18.34 -4.93
CA VAL A 31 -5.67 -19.20 -6.01
C VAL A 31 -5.18 -20.64 -5.85
N GLN A 32 -3.96 -20.84 -5.34
CA GLN A 32 -3.46 -22.16 -4.95
C GLN A 32 -4.30 -22.82 -3.85
N SER A 33 -4.87 -22.03 -2.94
CA SER A 33 -5.81 -22.49 -1.91
C SER A 33 -7.26 -22.66 -2.43
N GLY A 34 -7.49 -22.43 -3.73
CA GLY A 34 -8.81 -22.48 -4.35
C GLY A 34 -9.64 -21.21 -4.15
N GLN A 35 -9.05 -20.14 -3.64
CA GLN A 35 -9.72 -18.86 -3.42
C GLN A 35 -9.38 -17.88 -4.54
N VAL A 36 -10.40 -17.33 -5.20
CA VAL A 36 -10.22 -16.24 -6.15
C VAL A 36 -10.46 -14.91 -5.41
N PRO A 37 -9.49 -13.98 -5.40
CA PRO A 37 -9.70 -12.68 -4.79
C PRO A 37 -10.92 -11.96 -5.38
N THR A 38 -11.74 -11.35 -4.52
CA THR A 38 -13.06 -10.82 -4.89
C THR A 38 -13.04 -9.91 -6.12
N HIS A 39 -12.05 -9.02 -6.23
CA HIS A 39 -11.95 -8.10 -7.37
C HIS A 39 -11.72 -8.81 -8.71
N TYR A 40 -10.98 -9.93 -8.73
CA TYR A 40 -10.84 -10.76 -9.93
C TYR A 40 -12.09 -11.57 -10.22
N GLY A 41 -12.75 -12.11 -9.18
CA GLY A 41 -14.04 -12.77 -9.34
C GLY A 41 -15.07 -11.84 -10.00
N ILE A 42 -15.20 -10.60 -9.49
CA ILE A 42 -16.08 -9.58 -10.06
C ILE A 42 -15.68 -9.19 -11.49
N GLN A 43 -14.38 -9.05 -11.77
CA GLN A 43 -13.88 -8.78 -13.12
C GLN A 43 -14.33 -9.88 -14.10
N VAL A 44 -14.15 -11.16 -13.73
CA VAL A 44 -14.50 -12.31 -14.57
C VAL A 44 -16.01 -12.43 -14.75
N GLN A 45 -16.81 -12.24 -13.69
CA GLN A 45 -18.27 -12.21 -13.80
C GLN A 45 -18.75 -11.10 -14.75
N HIS A 46 -18.14 -9.91 -14.69
CA HIS A 46 -18.43 -8.85 -15.66
C HIS A 46 -18.06 -9.25 -17.10
N GLN A 47 -16.94 -9.95 -17.32
CA GLN A 47 -16.56 -10.46 -18.63
C GLN A 47 -17.58 -11.47 -19.18
N LEU A 48 -18.08 -12.37 -18.33
CA LEU A 48 -19.16 -13.31 -18.68
C LEU A 48 -20.46 -12.59 -19.03
N MET A 49 -20.85 -11.56 -18.26
CA MET A 49 -22.04 -10.74 -18.56
C MET A 49 -21.97 -10.09 -19.95
N VAL A 50 -20.80 -9.55 -20.33
CA VAL A 50 -20.63 -8.81 -21.59
C VAL A 50 -20.46 -9.75 -22.78
N SER A 51 -19.74 -10.85 -22.61
CA SER A 51 -19.46 -11.82 -23.68
C SER A 51 -20.62 -12.77 -23.95
N GLY A 52 -21.43 -13.07 -22.93
CA GLY A 52 -22.44 -14.13 -22.99
C GLY A 52 -21.88 -15.55 -22.92
N ALA A 53 -20.57 -15.70 -22.68
CA ALA A 53 -19.92 -16.99 -22.55
C ALA A 53 -20.46 -17.77 -21.33
N ALA A 54 -20.46 -19.10 -21.43
CA ALA A 54 -20.91 -19.99 -20.37
C ALA A 54 -19.80 -20.31 -19.36
N LEU A 55 -18.54 -20.04 -19.71
CA LEU A 55 -17.39 -20.34 -18.87
C LEU A 55 -16.28 -19.30 -19.02
N ALA A 56 -15.59 -19.03 -17.93
CA ALA A 56 -14.34 -18.27 -17.93
C ALA A 56 -13.21 -19.09 -17.33
N HIS A 57 -12.04 -18.97 -17.93
CA HIS A 57 -10.79 -19.48 -17.40
C HIS A 57 -9.97 -18.33 -16.83
N LEU A 58 -9.77 -18.31 -15.52
CA LEU A 58 -8.77 -17.48 -14.86
C LEU A 58 -7.46 -18.26 -14.79
N TRP A 59 -6.44 -17.80 -15.51
CA TRP A 59 -5.12 -18.41 -15.57
C TRP A 59 -4.09 -17.54 -14.85
N VAL A 60 -3.63 -17.99 -13.68
CA VAL A 60 -2.55 -17.29 -12.94
C VAL A 60 -1.22 -17.91 -13.33
N PHE A 61 -0.32 -17.13 -13.93
CA PHE A 61 0.92 -17.62 -14.54
C PHE A 61 2.16 -16.92 -13.95
N ASP A 62 3.16 -17.67 -13.51
CA ASP A 62 4.40 -17.09 -12.92
C ASP A 62 5.55 -16.91 -13.92
N GLY A 63 5.33 -17.23 -15.21
CA GLY A 63 6.37 -17.28 -16.24
C GLY A 63 6.89 -18.69 -16.53
N HIS A 64 6.59 -19.67 -15.68
CA HIS A 64 7.01 -21.07 -15.81
C HIS A 64 5.85 -22.06 -15.70
N GLN A 65 4.97 -21.85 -14.74
CA GLN A 65 3.82 -22.68 -14.41
C GLN A 65 2.60 -21.79 -14.18
N GLY A 66 1.41 -22.38 -14.26
CA GLY A 66 0.19 -21.66 -13.95
C GLY A 66 -0.88 -22.50 -13.30
N ILE A 67 -1.83 -21.80 -12.69
CA ILE A 67 -2.99 -22.37 -12.02
C ILE A 67 -4.23 -21.93 -12.78
N LEU A 68 -5.02 -22.91 -13.21
CA LEU A 68 -6.31 -22.68 -13.85
C LEU A 68 -7.42 -22.70 -12.82
N HIS A 69 -8.26 -21.67 -12.86
CA HIS A 69 -9.53 -21.65 -12.15
C HIS A 69 -10.67 -21.46 -13.15
N ALA A 70 -11.59 -22.41 -13.19
CA ALA A 70 -12.80 -22.34 -14.01
C ALA A 70 -13.88 -21.59 -13.23
N ILE A 71 -14.49 -20.59 -13.86
CA ILE A 71 -15.50 -19.71 -13.26
C ILE A 71 -16.73 -19.72 -14.16
N GLU A 72 -17.84 -20.21 -13.64
CA GLU A 72 -19.14 -20.17 -14.29
C GLU A 72 -19.89 -18.87 -13.92
N PRO A 73 -20.91 -18.48 -14.71
CA PRO A 73 -21.79 -17.37 -14.37
C PRO A 73 -22.42 -17.52 -12.98
N ASP A 74 -22.25 -16.50 -12.14
CA ASP A 74 -22.90 -16.37 -10.84
C ASP A 74 -23.91 -15.23 -10.91
N THR A 75 -25.19 -15.57 -11.03
CA THR A 75 -26.27 -14.59 -11.15
C THR A 75 -26.35 -13.64 -9.95
N THR A 76 -26.02 -14.11 -8.74
CA THR A 76 -26.02 -13.27 -7.54
C THR A 76 -24.89 -12.24 -7.60
N ALA A 77 -23.71 -12.64 -8.06
CA ALA A 77 -22.61 -11.71 -8.29
C ALA A 77 -22.94 -10.71 -9.41
N MET A 78 -23.56 -11.16 -10.49
CA MET A 78 -23.95 -10.31 -11.63
C MET A 78 -25.02 -9.28 -11.25
N GLU A 79 -26.02 -9.65 -10.45
CA GLU A 79 -27.02 -8.72 -9.91
C GLU A 79 -26.37 -7.63 -9.04
N ARG A 80 -25.38 -8.01 -8.21
CA ARG A 80 -24.60 -7.04 -7.42
C ARG A 80 -23.79 -6.09 -8.29
N ILE A 81 -23.21 -6.59 -9.38
CA ILE A 81 -22.48 -5.76 -10.35
C ILE A 81 -23.43 -4.74 -10.99
N GLN A 82 -24.60 -5.18 -11.48
CA GLN A 82 -25.60 -4.29 -12.07
C GLN A 82 -26.08 -3.24 -11.07
N ALA A 83 -26.42 -3.64 -9.85
CA ALA A 83 -26.83 -2.69 -8.81
C ALA A 83 -25.73 -1.67 -8.49
N GLY A 84 -24.45 -2.10 -8.51
CA GLY A 84 -23.30 -1.20 -8.38
C GLY A 84 -23.19 -0.22 -9.54
N TRP A 85 -23.43 -0.67 -10.78
CA TRP A 85 -23.47 0.20 -11.95
C TRP A 85 -24.59 1.22 -11.89
N ASP A 86 -25.81 0.78 -11.57
CA ASP A 86 -26.98 1.65 -11.45
C ASP A 86 -26.75 2.71 -10.36
N GLY A 87 -26.20 2.28 -9.22
CA GLY A 87 -25.79 3.17 -8.15
C GLY A 87 -24.73 4.18 -8.59
N PHE A 88 -23.78 3.79 -9.43
CA PHE A 88 -22.72 4.66 -9.92
C PHE A 88 -23.16 5.57 -11.09
N GLN A 89 -24.13 5.14 -11.89
CA GLN A 89 -24.56 5.80 -13.12
C GLN A 89 -25.08 7.23 -12.88
N GLN A 90 -25.66 7.49 -11.71
CA GLN A 90 -26.12 8.83 -11.32
C GLN A 90 -24.97 9.85 -11.27
N PHE A 91 -23.77 9.42 -10.85
CA PHE A 91 -22.58 10.26 -10.75
C PHE A 91 -22.03 10.59 -12.14
N LEU A 92 -22.01 9.60 -13.04
CA LEU A 92 -21.63 9.79 -14.44
C LEU A 92 -22.59 10.71 -15.18
N THR A 93 -23.90 10.50 -15.00
CA THR A 93 -24.93 11.31 -15.66
C THR A 93 -24.92 12.76 -15.18
N GLY A 94 -24.71 12.95 -13.87
CA GLY A 94 -24.68 14.28 -13.27
C GLY A 94 -23.34 15.00 -13.38
N ASP A 95 -22.29 14.35 -13.88
CA ASP A 95 -20.89 14.81 -13.80
C ASP A 95 -20.53 15.27 -12.37
N THR A 96 -20.98 14.48 -11.39
CA THR A 96 -20.74 14.74 -9.96
C THR A 96 -19.95 13.58 -9.36
N PRO A 97 -18.87 13.84 -8.63
CA PRO A 97 -18.11 12.78 -8.00
C PRO A 97 -18.94 12.09 -6.89
N PRO A 98 -18.74 10.79 -6.64
CA PRO A 98 -19.32 10.13 -5.48
C PRO A 98 -18.82 10.78 -4.17
N PRO A 99 -19.57 10.64 -3.06
CA PRO A 99 -19.12 11.13 -1.76
C PRO A 99 -17.78 10.53 -1.35
N LEU A 100 -16.92 11.36 -0.75
CA LEU A 100 -15.62 10.91 -0.22
C LEU A 100 -15.81 9.92 0.93
N THR A 101 -14.94 8.93 0.98
CA THR A 101 -14.81 7.93 2.05
C THR A 101 -13.60 8.24 2.92
N GLU A 102 -13.43 7.49 4.01
CA GLU A 102 -12.24 7.61 4.88
C GLU A 102 -10.93 7.23 4.15
N ALA A 103 -11.01 6.52 3.02
CA ALA A 103 -9.84 6.19 2.20
C ALA A 103 -9.41 7.35 1.29
N ASP A 104 -10.26 8.37 1.12
CA ASP A 104 -10.01 9.49 0.24
C ASP A 104 -9.30 10.64 0.95
N THR A 105 -8.49 11.39 0.19
CA THR A 105 -7.85 12.60 0.70
C THR A 105 -8.78 13.80 0.50
N ILE A 106 -9.13 14.47 1.60
CA ILE A 106 -9.90 15.72 1.54
C ILE A 106 -8.94 16.88 1.27
N VAL A 107 -9.14 17.59 0.16
CA VAL A 107 -8.44 18.84 -0.12
C VAL A 107 -9.13 19.98 0.63
N ARG A 108 -8.39 20.65 1.52
CA ARG A 108 -8.89 21.75 2.35
C ARG A 108 -8.50 23.09 1.73
N HIS A 109 -9.49 23.95 1.52
CA HIS A 109 -9.31 25.31 0.98
C HIS A 109 -9.75 26.41 1.95
N ASP A 110 -10.13 26.06 3.18
CA ASP A 110 -10.61 27.04 4.15
C ASP A 110 -9.46 27.90 4.71
N PRO A 111 -9.72 29.19 5.03
CA PRO A 111 -8.70 30.10 5.54
C PRO A 111 -8.05 29.63 6.86
N THR A 112 -8.80 28.92 7.71
CA THR A 112 -8.31 28.42 8.98
C THR A 112 -7.23 27.36 8.77
N TRP A 113 -7.47 26.39 7.89
CA TRP A 113 -6.47 25.40 7.50
C TRP A 113 -5.26 26.05 6.83
N ALA A 114 -5.49 26.98 5.89
CA ALA A 114 -4.40 27.67 5.18
C ALA A 114 -3.47 28.44 6.14
N ALA A 115 -4.02 29.15 7.12
CA ALA A 115 -3.25 29.87 8.13
C ALA A 115 -2.42 28.91 9.00
N ALA A 116 -3.00 27.81 9.45
CA ALA A 116 -2.29 26.80 10.25
C ALA A 116 -1.16 26.12 9.44
N ALA A 117 -1.42 25.78 8.18
CA ALA A 117 -0.43 25.20 7.29
C ALA A 117 0.75 26.15 7.01
N ALA A 118 0.47 27.44 6.80
CA ALA A 118 1.50 28.46 6.61
C ALA A 118 2.38 28.61 7.87
N ALA A 119 1.77 28.71 9.05
CA ALA A 119 2.49 28.79 10.32
C ALA A 119 3.36 27.57 10.58
N TYR A 120 2.83 26.36 10.32
CA TYR A 120 3.60 25.12 10.45
C TYR A 120 4.79 25.09 9.48
N THR A 121 4.57 25.43 8.22
CA THR A 121 5.61 25.40 7.18
C THR A 121 6.74 26.37 7.49
N GLN A 122 6.41 27.59 7.93
CA GLN A 122 7.40 28.57 8.37
C GLN A 122 8.21 28.06 9.57
N ALA A 123 7.53 27.59 10.61
CA ALA A 123 8.20 27.06 11.81
C ALA A 123 9.10 25.86 11.48
N LYS A 124 8.69 25.00 10.53
CA LYS A 124 9.50 23.86 10.08
C LYS A 124 10.78 24.30 9.37
N GLN A 125 10.69 25.30 8.48
CA GLN A 125 11.85 25.86 7.79
C GLN A 125 12.85 26.47 8.77
N GLU A 126 12.36 27.24 9.76
CA GLU A 126 13.19 27.82 10.80
C GLU A 126 13.86 26.75 11.67
N ALA A 127 13.10 25.70 12.05
CA ALA A 127 13.62 24.57 12.81
C ALA A 127 14.71 23.80 12.05
N ASP A 128 14.53 23.58 10.75
CA ASP A 128 15.51 22.88 9.90
C ASP A 128 16.79 23.69 9.77
N ALA A 129 16.71 24.99 9.50
CA ALA A 129 17.88 25.86 9.44
C ALA A 129 18.64 25.93 10.77
N LEU A 130 17.93 25.94 11.90
CA LEU A 130 18.55 25.87 13.23
C LEU A 130 19.19 24.51 13.49
N ALA A 131 18.57 23.41 13.06
CA ALA A 131 19.12 22.07 13.19
C ALA A 131 20.42 21.91 12.39
N GLU A 132 20.48 22.44 11.16
CA GLU A 132 21.69 22.47 10.35
C GLU A 132 22.82 23.25 11.03
N ARG A 133 22.50 24.42 11.59
CA ARG A 133 23.47 25.23 12.34
C ARG A 133 23.96 24.54 13.60
N LEU A 134 23.07 23.87 14.34
CA LEU A 134 23.42 23.08 15.52
C LEU A 134 24.33 21.92 15.15
N GLU A 135 24.03 21.22 14.06
CA GLU A 135 24.84 20.11 13.56
C GLU A 135 26.23 20.59 13.12
N ALA A 136 26.34 21.73 12.42
CA ALA A 136 27.62 22.33 12.08
C ALA A 136 28.45 22.69 13.34
N ALA A 137 27.82 23.30 14.35
CA ALA A 137 28.48 23.58 15.63
C ALA A 137 28.93 22.31 16.36
N ARG A 138 28.11 21.24 16.31
CA ARG A 138 28.43 19.92 16.87
C ARG A 138 29.64 19.29 16.17
N GLN A 139 29.70 19.37 14.85
CA GLN A 139 30.84 18.86 14.07
C GLN A 139 32.13 19.61 14.38
N ASN A 140 32.06 20.93 14.58
CA ASN A 140 33.21 21.72 15.01
C ASN A 140 33.77 21.24 16.36
N LEU A 141 32.90 20.96 17.34
CA LEU A 141 33.33 20.40 18.63
C LEU A 141 33.97 19.01 18.50
N ILE A 142 33.42 18.16 17.62
CA ILE A 142 34.00 16.84 17.35
C ILE A 142 35.40 16.95 16.74
N ALA A 143 35.59 17.89 15.80
CA ALA A 143 36.86 18.12 15.14
C ALA A 143 37.94 18.63 16.12
N LEU A 144 37.54 19.41 17.13
CA LEU A 144 38.44 19.91 18.17
C LEU A 144 38.82 18.84 19.21
N ALA A 145 37.94 17.86 19.47
CA ALA A 145 38.18 16.83 20.48
C ALA A 145 39.32 15.88 20.09
N GLN A 146 40.34 15.79 20.94
CA GLN A 146 41.55 14.97 20.82
C GLN A 146 41.57 13.77 21.80
N HIS A 147 40.72 13.77 22.82
CA HIS A 147 40.62 12.77 23.88
C HIS A 147 39.21 12.13 23.88
N PRO A 148 39.05 10.87 24.32
CA PRO A 148 37.74 10.20 24.34
C PRO A 148 36.66 10.90 25.18
N ARG A 149 37.04 11.74 26.14
CA ARG A 149 36.14 12.53 26.98
C ARG A 149 36.76 13.90 27.24
N GLU A 150 36.05 14.96 26.84
CA GLU A 150 36.46 16.35 27.06
C GLU A 150 35.26 17.19 27.49
N HIS A 151 35.52 18.20 28.31
CA HIS A 151 34.53 19.13 28.83
C HIS A 151 35.10 20.54 28.93
N GLY A 152 34.33 21.54 28.55
CA GLY A 152 34.68 22.94 28.69
C GLY A 152 33.55 23.87 28.25
N ALA A 153 33.49 25.07 28.81
CA ALA A 153 32.48 26.10 28.49
C ALA A 153 31.02 25.58 28.51
N GLY A 154 30.72 24.61 29.39
CA GLY A 154 29.38 24.04 29.53
C GLY A 154 29.01 22.94 28.53
N VAL A 155 29.93 22.50 27.66
CA VAL A 155 29.69 21.42 26.67
C VAL A 155 30.65 20.26 26.90
N SER A 156 30.18 19.02 26.69
CA SER A 156 30.98 17.81 26.80
C SER A 156 30.97 17.01 25.50
N VAL A 157 32.12 16.51 25.08
CA VAL A 157 32.28 15.60 23.94
C VAL A 157 32.76 14.26 24.48
N THR A 158 32.02 13.18 24.22
CA THR A 158 32.38 11.81 24.64
C THR A 158 32.28 10.85 23.47
N ARG A 159 33.37 10.14 23.18
CA ARG A 159 33.45 9.08 22.17
C ARG A 159 33.25 7.74 22.87
N TYR A 160 32.25 6.97 22.44
CA TYR A 160 31.95 5.65 22.99
C TYR A 160 31.42 4.73 21.90
N TRP A 161 31.64 3.42 22.08
CA TRP A 161 31.06 2.39 21.24
C TRP A 161 29.68 2.03 21.77
N LYS A 162 28.69 2.02 20.88
CA LYS A 162 27.36 1.49 21.16
C LYS A 162 27.19 0.20 20.39
N GLN A 163 26.65 -0.83 21.05
CA GLN A 163 26.24 -2.04 20.36
C GLN A 163 25.20 -1.71 19.28
N GLY A 164 25.34 -2.30 18.10
CA GLY A 164 24.40 -2.11 17.00
C GLY A 164 23.02 -2.70 17.30
N ASN A 165 22.03 -2.34 16.48
CA ASN A 165 20.69 -2.92 16.57
C ASN A 165 20.70 -4.41 16.20
N VAL A 166 19.81 -5.18 16.81
CA VAL A 166 19.59 -6.59 16.44
C VAL A 166 18.85 -6.65 15.10
N ASP A 167 19.42 -7.38 14.14
CA ASP A 167 18.78 -7.67 12.86
C ASP A 167 17.88 -8.90 13.02
N TYR A 168 16.61 -8.67 13.35
CA TYR A 168 15.64 -9.75 13.59
C TYR A 168 15.46 -10.70 12.39
N LYS A 169 15.74 -10.26 11.16
CA LYS A 169 15.67 -11.12 9.96
C LYS A 169 16.74 -12.21 9.97
N LYS A 170 17.83 -11.98 10.70
CA LYS A 170 18.96 -12.92 10.83
C LYS A 170 18.81 -13.86 12.02
N VAL A 171 17.71 -13.80 12.77
CA VAL A 171 17.46 -14.67 13.93
C VAL A 171 16.71 -15.92 13.46
N PRO A 172 17.35 -17.10 13.35
CA PRO A 172 16.72 -18.30 12.79
C PRO A 172 15.48 -18.74 13.57
N GLN A 173 15.46 -18.51 14.89
CA GLN A 173 14.37 -18.90 15.78
C GLN A 173 13.05 -18.14 15.50
N LEU A 174 13.10 -17.03 14.75
CA LEU A 174 11.91 -16.25 14.40
C LEU A 174 11.33 -16.62 13.02
N GLN A 175 12.00 -17.49 12.26
CA GLN A 175 11.50 -17.91 10.95
C GLN A 175 10.22 -18.75 11.10
N GLY A 176 9.15 -18.34 10.43
CA GLY A 176 7.85 -19.03 10.46
C GLY A 176 7.01 -18.78 11.72
N LEU A 177 7.48 -17.97 12.67
CA LEU A 177 6.73 -17.65 13.89
C LEU A 177 5.84 -16.42 13.68
N ASP A 178 4.56 -16.52 14.03
CA ASP A 178 3.67 -15.36 14.07
C ASP A 178 4.00 -14.50 15.31
N LEU A 179 4.46 -13.26 15.07
CA LEU A 179 4.77 -12.32 16.13
C LEU A 179 3.59 -11.43 16.54
N SER A 180 2.43 -11.58 15.90
CA SER A 180 1.22 -10.81 16.20
C SER A 180 0.80 -10.87 17.68
N PRO A 181 0.92 -12.00 18.41
CA PRO A 181 0.61 -12.06 19.84
C PRO A 181 1.50 -11.18 20.72
N TYR A 182 2.69 -10.78 20.24
CA TYR A 182 3.63 -9.92 20.98
C TYR A 182 3.48 -8.44 20.64
N ARG A 183 2.59 -8.08 19.71
CA ARG A 183 2.36 -6.68 19.35
C ARG A 183 1.64 -5.96 20.49
N GLY A 184 2.15 -4.77 20.82
CA GLY A 184 1.42 -3.86 21.70
C GLY A 184 0.09 -3.41 21.10
N LYS A 185 -0.75 -2.78 21.91
CA LYS A 185 -2.03 -2.22 21.45
C LYS A 185 -1.83 -1.29 20.25
N ALA A 186 -2.74 -1.38 19.28
CA ALA A 186 -2.78 -0.43 18.17
C ALA A 186 -2.92 0.99 18.72
N ARG A 187 -2.20 1.92 18.10
CA ARG A 187 -2.25 3.35 18.44
C ARG A 187 -2.44 4.14 17.16
N GLN A 188 -3.20 5.22 17.27
CA GLN A 188 -3.28 6.20 16.20
C GLN A 188 -1.95 6.92 16.09
N GLU A 189 -1.46 7.08 14.86
CA GLU A 189 -0.30 7.90 14.55
C GLU A 189 -0.74 9.01 13.59
N VAL A 190 -0.43 10.26 13.94
CA VAL A 190 -0.71 11.42 13.09
C VAL A 190 0.62 11.90 12.52
N ARG A 191 0.69 12.01 11.21
CA ARG A 191 1.85 12.56 10.50
C ARG A 191 1.48 13.89 9.86
N VAL A 192 2.29 14.91 10.11
CA VAL A 192 2.24 16.18 9.39
C VAL A 192 3.46 16.24 8.49
N THR A 193 3.25 16.40 7.18
CA THR A 193 4.32 16.50 6.19
C THR A 193 4.08 17.76 5.37
N ALA A 194 5.06 18.66 5.30
CA ALA A 194 5.06 19.74 4.32
C ALA A 194 5.48 19.17 2.96
N THR A 195 4.70 19.45 1.91
CA THR A 195 5.00 19.08 0.52
C THR A 195 5.77 20.16 -0.20
#